data_AF-A0AA40D7I6-F1
#
_entry.id   AF-A0AA40D7I6-F1
#
_cell.length_a   1.000
_cell.length_b   1.000
_cell.length_c   1.000
_cell.angle_alpha   90.00
_cell.angle_beta   90.00
_cell.angle_gamma   90.00
#
_symmetry.space_group_name_H-M   'P 1'
#
loop_
_entity.id
_entity.type
_entity.pdbx_description
1 polymer ?
#
loop_
_entity_poly.entity_id
_entity_poly.type
_entity_poly.pdbx_seq_one_letter_code
_entity_poly.pdbx_strand_id
1 'polypeptide(L)'
;MSVSPTTGMSMLSLEGTPTMAQTRGRTNSPKTSPSMSGSEQHDDANDWEEDEEDDDDDSDRGVMSSQTGFRYDISRLPQRTQQVVRGLYHQISTPGLPQISLELCGIKEEDDAEGGFFYAFQMQEIVPCSIRIGSKNSKTYSTPRCECPDARYRNQKPCKHLIWLFDRISKQALFDHDHEADLTLTELGYPEQLHDPFEQISRIRLDVLADDLHCDIFDPDNDTAHPTRSRIQEAREMVGILAGVQPEELDTYRLDLGTSHFTSPIRRGDLEATLFSLLLSSNSLAEWIRTGLEPSDPTVDPFRRLERRVSRILSELETYSSSLQNTPATSAPSQKEKTVEGPRDVHWAATQIQHCVREIELLVSRGSDPLSAQARASAARSLVRILKAIASRNIDSHGGDTPDDRNLFMRLVGNHDTGFVYSALELLVDQSQFIEELEGIMDLLGRHGAPTTYVANMRSLISRMRSHKGVHTTSVGESSRRRSQTPPMHDDVQAPPPPPLFVQEATLEEEPKHTAPVGGSSSPQFLTPELPGASRAGRGGATRGRGSTRGATTGSKRTASLGGAQDSPRGSKKKRARGA
;
A
#
# COMPACT_ATOMS: atom_id res chain seq x y z
N MET A 1 31.80 -41.48 31.45
CA MET A 1 31.87 -42.86 30.90
C MET A 1 30.59 -43.03 30.07
N SER A 2 30.63 -42.83 28.75
CA SER A 2 30.68 -43.89 27.71
C SER A 2 29.60 -44.97 27.94
N VAL A 3 28.71 -45.33 27.01
CA VAL A 3 28.81 -45.48 25.54
C VAL A 3 27.39 -45.59 24.93
N SER A 4 27.27 -45.27 23.63
CA SER A 4 26.13 -45.54 22.74
C SER A 4 25.87 -47.06 22.52
N PRO A 5 24.77 -47.44 21.83
CA PRO A 5 24.92 -47.80 20.42
C PRO A 5 23.75 -47.41 19.47
N THR A 6 24.09 -47.51 18.18
CA THR A 6 23.37 -47.22 16.92
C THR A 6 22.35 -48.28 16.48
N THR A 7 21.45 -47.91 15.55
CA THR A 7 21.24 -48.49 14.17
C THR A 7 19.75 -48.57 13.78
N GLY A 8 19.39 -48.11 12.56
CA GLY A 8 18.33 -48.77 11.77
C GLY A 8 17.21 -47.94 11.13
N MET A 9 17.51 -47.31 9.99
CA MET A 9 16.73 -47.16 8.73
C MET A 9 15.19 -47.10 8.72
N SER A 10 14.62 -46.10 8.00
CA SER A 10 13.97 -46.32 6.69
C SER A 10 13.39 -45.03 6.11
N MET A 11 13.81 -44.72 4.89
CA MET A 11 13.24 -43.69 4.02
C MET A 11 12.02 -44.26 3.30
N LEU A 12 10.98 -43.43 3.09
CA LEU A 12 9.86 -43.75 2.20
C LEU A 12 9.80 -42.70 1.08
N SER A 13 10.05 -43.19 -0.13
CA SER A 13 9.84 -42.52 -1.43
C SER A 13 8.38 -42.14 -1.64
N LEU A 14 8.16 -41.00 -2.31
CA LEU A 14 6.93 -40.69 -3.04
C LEU A 14 7.30 -40.27 -4.47
N GLU A 15 7.47 -41.26 -5.34
CA GLU A 15 7.43 -41.09 -6.79
C GLU A 15 6.00 -41.40 -7.26
N GLY A 16 5.32 -40.39 -7.79
CA GLY A 16 4.03 -40.53 -8.47
C GLY A 16 4.19 -40.34 -9.97
N THR A 17 4.09 -41.43 -10.72
CA THR A 17 4.09 -41.47 -12.19
C THR A 17 2.73 -41.04 -12.79
N PRO A 18 2.68 -40.30 -13.90
CA PRO A 18 1.52 -40.29 -14.80
C PRO A 18 1.72 -41.29 -15.97
N THR A 19 0.64 -41.97 -16.37
CA THR A 19 0.63 -43.01 -17.42
C THR A 19 0.22 -42.43 -18.78
N MET A 20 0.81 -43.01 -19.83
CA MET A 20 0.87 -42.66 -21.25
C MET A 20 -0.43 -42.52 -22.05
N ALA A 21 -0.33 -41.77 -23.16
CA ALA A 21 -0.85 -42.17 -24.48
C ALA A 21 0.24 -41.97 -25.57
N GLN A 22 0.44 -43.02 -26.37
CA GLN A 22 1.50 -43.21 -27.37
C GLN A 22 1.18 -42.59 -28.73
N THR A 23 2.21 -42.12 -29.47
CA THR A 23 2.37 -42.49 -30.89
C THR A 23 3.85 -42.46 -31.32
N ARG A 24 4.19 -43.40 -32.22
CA ARG A 24 5.51 -43.93 -32.58
C ARG A 24 6.34 -43.05 -33.53
N GLY A 25 7.67 -43.15 -33.39
CA GLY A 25 8.68 -42.95 -34.43
C GLY A 25 10.04 -43.44 -33.94
N ARG A 26 10.80 -44.18 -34.77
CA ARG A 26 11.80 -45.20 -34.39
C ARG A 26 13.03 -45.08 -35.27
N THR A 27 14.24 -45.07 -34.69
CA THR A 27 15.56 -45.57 -35.21
C THR A 27 16.63 -45.37 -34.10
N ASN A 28 17.14 -46.41 -33.41
CA ASN A 28 18.35 -47.23 -33.69
C ASN A 28 19.68 -46.43 -33.71
N SER A 29 20.82 -46.74 -33.06
CA SER A 29 21.34 -47.77 -32.12
C SER A 29 22.74 -47.26 -31.59
N PRO A 30 23.73 -48.06 -31.07
CA PRO A 30 24.25 -47.96 -29.68
C PRO A 30 25.79 -47.84 -29.51
N LYS A 31 26.30 -47.65 -28.27
CA LYS A 31 27.31 -48.54 -27.58
C LYS A 31 28.30 -47.85 -26.59
N THR A 32 28.40 -48.51 -25.42
CA THR A 32 29.59 -48.84 -24.57
C THR A 32 30.35 -47.78 -23.75
N SER A 33 30.25 -47.94 -22.42
CA SER A 33 31.16 -47.62 -21.31
C SER A 33 32.44 -48.52 -21.30
N PRO A 34 33.36 -48.51 -20.31
CA PRO A 34 33.74 -47.55 -19.23
C PRO A 34 35.28 -47.31 -19.08
N SER A 35 35.76 -46.36 -18.27
CA SER A 35 37.01 -46.53 -17.48
C SER A 35 37.19 -45.45 -16.39
N MET A 36 37.61 -45.91 -15.22
CA MET A 36 38.09 -45.15 -14.06
C MET A 36 39.48 -44.55 -14.31
N SER A 37 39.74 -43.34 -13.79
CA SER A 37 41.01 -42.98 -13.15
C SER A 37 40.88 -41.64 -12.45
N GLY A 38 41.27 -41.59 -11.17
CA GLY A 38 41.21 -40.39 -10.34
C GLY A 38 42.36 -39.42 -10.59
N SER A 39 42.13 -38.17 -10.21
CA SER A 39 43.10 -37.23 -9.67
C SER A 39 42.35 -36.11 -8.95
N GLU A 40 42.89 -35.72 -7.79
CA GLU A 40 42.40 -34.67 -6.91
C GLU A 40 42.71 -33.26 -7.46
N GLN A 41 42.00 -32.28 -6.89
CA GLN A 41 42.31 -30.84 -6.76
C GLN A 41 41.62 -29.83 -7.69
N HIS A 42 40.92 -28.95 -6.97
CA HIS A 42 40.76 -27.50 -7.14
C HIS A 42 39.54 -26.94 -7.90
N ASP A 43 38.91 -26.02 -7.17
CA ASP A 43 38.18 -24.81 -7.57
C ASP A 43 36.65 -24.83 -7.75
N ASP A 44 36.05 -23.92 -6.98
CA ASP A 44 34.72 -23.35 -7.09
C ASP A 44 34.38 -23.02 -8.55
N ALA A 45 33.28 -23.58 -9.05
CA ALA A 45 32.61 -23.09 -10.24
C ALA A 45 31.11 -23.01 -9.94
N ASN A 46 30.62 -21.77 -9.89
CA ASN A 46 29.19 -21.47 -9.87
C ASN A 46 28.54 -22.07 -11.12
N ASP A 47 27.50 -22.84 -10.89
CA ASP A 47 26.57 -23.40 -11.88
C ASP A 47 25.67 -22.28 -12.42
N TRP A 48 26.25 -21.46 -13.30
CA TRP A 48 25.53 -20.56 -14.20
C TRP A 48 25.98 -20.92 -15.62
N GLU A 49 25.60 -22.11 -16.10
CA GLU A 49 25.73 -22.38 -17.54
C GLU A 49 24.74 -21.48 -18.28
N GLU A 50 25.33 -20.60 -19.09
CA GLU A 50 24.69 -19.66 -19.99
C GLU A 50 24.01 -20.43 -21.13
N ASP A 51 22.68 -20.52 -21.11
CA ASP A 51 21.92 -20.69 -22.34
C ASP A 51 21.86 -19.31 -23.03
N GLU A 52 22.91 -19.01 -23.80
CA GLU A 52 22.92 -17.91 -24.78
C GLU A 52 21.99 -18.28 -25.94
N GLU A 53 20.69 -18.09 -25.76
CA GLU A 53 19.79 -17.89 -26.89
C GLU A 53 19.88 -16.42 -27.31
N ASP A 54 20.70 -16.18 -28.34
CA ASP A 54 20.76 -14.94 -29.13
C ASP A 54 19.37 -14.63 -29.72
N ASP A 55 18.57 -13.86 -28.98
CA ASP A 55 17.43 -13.13 -29.55
C ASP A 55 17.86 -11.68 -29.82
N ASP A 56 18.10 -11.40 -31.09
CA ASP A 56 18.34 -10.08 -31.68
C ASP A 56 17.12 -9.16 -31.49
N ASP A 57 17.04 -8.47 -30.36
CA ASP A 57 16.35 -7.17 -30.27
C ASP A 57 17.19 -6.15 -29.47
N ASP A 58 18.20 -5.60 -30.15
CA ASP A 58 19.15 -4.61 -29.64
C ASP A 58 18.53 -3.23 -29.32
N SER A 59 17.21 -3.09 -29.43
CA SER A 59 16.54 -1.79 -29.32
C SER A 59 16.14 -1.40 -27.88
N ASP A 60 16.05 -2.36 -26.94
CA ASP A 60 15.52 -2.11 -25.59
C ASP A 60 16.41 -2.60 -24.44
N ARG A 61 17.73 -2.84 -24.67
CA ARG A 61 18.65 -3.36 -23.63
C ARG A 61 18.74 -2.48 -22.37
N GLY A 62 18.34 -1.22 -22.47
CA GLY A 62 18.45 -0.23 -21.40
C GLY A 62 17.16 0.06 -20.63
N VAL A 63 15.98 -0.38 -21.11
CA VAL A 63 14.69 -0.05 -20.48
C VAL A 63 14.01 -1.32 -20.00
N MET A 64 13.47 -1.29 -18.77
CA MET A 64 12.79 -2.43 -18.15
C MET A 64 11.41 -2.02 -17.64
N SER A 65 10.40 -2.87 -17.86
CA SER A 65 9.07 -2.67 -17.28
C SER A 65 8.97 -3.29 -15.89
N SER A 66 8.42 -2.55 -14.92
CA SER A 66 8.11 -3.07 -13.59
C SER A 66 6.66 -3.57 -13.50
N GLN A 67 6.31 -4.25 -12.40
CA GLN A 67 4.93 -4.71 -12.18
C GLN A 67 3.93 -3.57 -12.00
N THR A 68 4.39 -2.40 -11.56
CA THR A 68 3.50 -1.26 -11.38
C THR A 68 3.05 -0.67 -12.72
N GLY A 69 3.69 -1.08 -13.81
CA GLY A 69 3.47 -0.61 -15.17
C GLY A 69 4.46 0.46 -15.62
N PHE A 70 5.43 0.85 -14.77
CA PHE A 70 6.44 1.83 -15.16
C PHE A 70 7.55 1.21 -16.00
N ARG A 71 8.05 2.00 -16.95
CA ARG A 71 9.25 1.72 -17.71
C ARG A 71 10.44 2.43 -17.07
N TYR A 72 11.54 1.74 -16.84
CA TYR A 72 12.74 2.26 -16.19
C TYR A 72 13.95 2.19 -17.10
N ASP A 73 14.54 3.34 -17.43
CA ASP A 73 15.88 3.43 -18.01
C ASP A 73 16.94 3.13 -16.95
N ILE A 74 17.66 2.02 -17.16
CA ILE A 74 18.75 1.52 -16.33
C ILE A 74 20.13 1.64 -17.01
N SER A 75 20.20 2.24 -18.20
CA SER A 75 21.43 2.34 -19.00
C SER A 75 22.58 3.03 -18.26
N ARG A 76 22.25 3.98 -17.37
CA ARG A 76 23.22 4.75 -16.57
C ARG A 76 23.76 3.99 -15.35
N LEU A 77 23.16 2.86 -15.00
CA LEU A 77 23.55 2.09 -13.82
C LEU A 77 24.75 1.19 -14.13
N PRO A 78 25.59 0.86 -13.13
CA PRO A 78 26.64 -0.15 -13.28
C PRO A 78 26.06 -1.49 -13.75
N GLN A 79 26.79 -2.23 -14.59
CA GLN A 79 26.32 -3.51 -15.17
C GLN A 79 25.79 -4.50 -14.13
N ARG A 80 26.47 -4.60 -12.98
CA ARG A 80 26.02 -5.43 -11.85
C ARG A 80 24.67 -4.99 -11.29
N THR A 81 24.40 -3.70 -11.21
CA THR A 81 23.11 -3.15 -10.78
C THR A 81 22.04 -3.38 -11.83
N GLN A 82 22.37 -3.22 -13.12
CA GLN A 82 21.45 -3.54 -14.21
C GLN A 82 20.99 -5.00 -14.13
N GLN A 83 21.90 -5.94 -13.88
CA GLN A 83 21.56 -7.35 -13.68
C GLN A 83 20.62 -7.58 -12.49
N VAL A 84 20.82 -6.84 -11.38
CA VAL A 84 19.90 -6.91 -10.22
C VAL A 84 18.49 -6.42 -10.59
N VAL A 85 18.38 -5.32 -11.34
CA VAL A 85 17.08 -4.79 -11.79
C VAL A 85 16.39 -5.77 -12.74
N ARG A 86 17.12 -6.29 -13.74
CA ARG A 86 16.61 -7.29 -14.69
C ARG A 86 16.14 -8.54 -13.95
N GLY A 87 16.98 -9.09 -13.07
CA GLY A 87 16.64 -10.27 -12.28
C GLY A 87 15.41 -10.06 -11.39
N LEU A 88 15.29 -8.89 -10.75
CA LEU A 88 14.14 -8.56 -9.92
C LEU A 88 12.83 -8.58 -10.72
N TYR A 89 12.78 -7.89 -11.86
CA TYR A 89 11.54 -7.77 -12.64
C TYR A 89 11.21 -9.03 -13.45
N HIS A 90 12.21 -9.81 -13.88
CA HIS A 90 11.95 -11.13 -14.48
C HIS A 90 11.40 -12.14 -13.47
N GLN A 91 11.98 -12.21 -12.26
CA GLN A 91 11.54 -13.18 -11.24
C GLN A 91 10.10 -12.93 -10.81
N ILE A 92 9.70 -11.67 -10.65
CA ILE A 92 8.36 -11.37 -10.17
C ILE A 92 7.28 -11.59 -11.26
N SER A 93 7.71 -11.74 -12.52
CA SER A 93 6.81 -12.15 -13.62
C SER A 93 6.48 -13.66 -13.58
N THR A 94 7.15 -14.44 -12.72
CA THR A 94 6.84 -15.88 -12.58
C THR A 94 5.65 -16.12 -11.64
N PRO A 95 4.69 -16.97 -12.03
CA PRO A 95 3.52 -17.25 -11.19
C PRO A 95 3.93 -18.01 -9.92
N GLY A 96 3.74 -17.37 -8.76
CA GLY A 96 4.11 -17.92 -7.46
C GLY A 96 3.81 -16.96 -6.30
N LEU A 97 4.09 -17.39 -5.08
CA LEU A 97 4.04 -16.50 -3.91
C LEU A 97 5.07 -15.37 -4.08
N PRO A 98 4.71 -14.11 -3.79
CA PRO A 98 5.64 -13.00 -3.92
C PRO A 98 6.84 -13.22 -3.00
N GLN A 99 8.05 -13.09 -3.56
CA GLN A 99 9.30 -13.26 -2.81
C GLN A 99 9.49 -12.16 -1.77
N ILE A 100 9.01 -10.96 -2.07
CA ILE A 100 9.13 -9.77 -1.24
C ILE A 100 7.71 -9.26 -1.00
N SER A 101 7.30 -9.18 0.26
CA SER A 101 6.06 -8.52 0.67
C SER A 101 6.35 -7.50 1.76
N LEU A 102 5.61 -6.38 1.78
CA LEU A 102 5.73 -5.36 2.82
C LEU A 102 4.79 -5.72 3.98
N GLU A 103 5.29 -5.73 5.23
CA GLU A 103 4.50 -6.08 6.42
C GLU A 103 4.09 -4.86 7.22
N LEU A 104 5.08 -4.10 7.67
CA LEU A 104 4.90 -2.98 8.57
C LEU A 104 5.53 -1.72 8.01
N CYS A 105 4.93 -0.58 8.31
CA CYS A 105 5.56 0.72 8.13
C CYS A 105 5.36 1.59 9.38
N GLY A 106 6.27 2.51 9.66
CA GLY A 106 6.15 3.42 10.79
C GLY A 106 7.02 4.65 10.63
N ILE A 107 6.75 5.67 11.43
CA ILE A 107 7.59 6.87 11.55
C ILE A 107 8.29 6.87 12.90
N LYS A 108 9.57 7.24 12.93
CA LYS A 108 10.36 7.32 14.16
C LYS A 108 11.22 8.57 14.21
N GLU A 109 11.43 9.06 15.42
CA GLU A 109 12.43 10.09 15.72
C GLU A 109 13.82 9.44 15.81
N GLU A 110 14.84 10.17 15.37
CA GLU A 110 16.24 9.79 15.51
C GLU A 110 16.72 10.13 16.94
N ASP A 111 17.49 9.22 17.55
CA ASP A 111 18.02 9.38 18.91
C ASP A 111 19.04 10.54 19.07
N ASP A 112 19.44 11.18 17.96
CA ASP A 112 20.49 12.20 17.93
C ASP A 112 19.98 13.59 18.39
N ALA A 113 20.86 14.33 19.08
CA ALA A 113 20.58 15.63 19.71
C ALA A 113 20.08 16.77 18.77
N GLU A 114 20.05 16.55 17.46
CA GLU A 114 19.55 17.50 16.46
C GLU A 114 18.15 17.18 15.92
N GLY A 115 17.51 16.08 16.35
CA GLY A 115 16.10 15.78 16.08
C GLY A 115 15.81 15.57 14.59
N GLY A 116 15.94 14.32 14.13
CA GLY A 116 15.54 13.89 12.79
C GLY A 116 14.34 12.95 12.85
N PHE A 117 13.66 12.78 11.72
CA PHE A 117 12.65 11.73 11.58
C PHE A 117 12.96 10.86 10.36
N PHE A 118 12.59 9.59 10.45
CA PHE A 118 12.67 8.64 9.35
C PHE A 118 11.44 7.75 9.28
N TYR A 119 11.08 7.37 8.07
CA TYR A 119 10.14 6.30 7.80
C TYR A 119 10.87 4.97 7.81
N ALA A 120 10.29 3.98 8.47
CA ALA A 120 10.76 2.61 8.52
C ALA A 120 9.74 1.70 7.81
N PHE A 121 10.25 0.79 6.99
CA PHE A 121 9.46 -0.20 6.26
C PHE A 121 10.05 -1.58 6.53
N GLN A 122 9.26 -2.49 7.10
CA GLN A 122 9.65 -3.88 7.32
C GLN A 122 9.10 -4.74 6.19
N MET A 123 10.00 -5.48 5.56
CA MET A 123 9.70 -6.39 4.47
C MET A 123 9.90 -7.82 4.94
N GLN A 124 9.03 -8.69 4.47
CA GLN A 124 9.09 -10.12 4.66
C GLN A 124 9.66 -10.79 3.41
N GLU A 125 10.73 -11.53 3.63
CA GLU A 125 11.36 -12.48 2.71
C GLU A 125 11.76 -13.70 3.59
N ILE A 126 12.51 -14.66 3.05
CA ILE A 126 13.18 -15.72 3.83
C ILE A 126 13.89 -15.14 5.07
N VAL A 127 14.53 -13.97 4.90
CA VAL A 127 15.09 -13.18 6.00
C VAL A 127 14.41 -11.82 6.01
N PRO A 128 13.66 -11.47 7.08
CA PRO A 128 13.06 -10.14 7.19
C PRO A 128 14.12 -9.05 7.08
N CYS A 129 13.79 -7.96 6.41
CA CYS A 129 14.68 -6.81 6.29
C CYS A 129 13.92 -5.51 6.50
N SER A 130 14.63 -4.47 6.94
CA SER A 130 14.06 -3.14 7.12
C SER A 130 14.70 -2.14 6.16
N ILE A 131 13.90 -1.19 5.70
CA ILE A 131 14.33 -0.02 4.94
C ILE A 131 14.04 1.23 5.76
N ARG A 132 14.98 2.16 5.78
CA ARG A 132 14.87 3.45 6.46
C ARG A 132 15.04 4.58 5.46
N ILE A 133 14.12 5.54 5.48
CA ILE A 133 14.08 6.70 4.60
C ILE A 133 13.97 7.94 5.49
N GLY A 134 15.06 8.69 5.62
CA GLY A 134 15.09 9.94 6.40
C GLY A 134 15.07 11.17 5.50
N SER A 135 14.83 12.32 6.12
CA SER A 135 14.96 13.62 5.43
C SER A 135 16.40 13.85 4.95
N LYS A 136 16.61 14.70 3.94
CA LYS A 136 17.97 15.11 3.52
C LYS A 136 18.82 15.69 4.65
N ASN A 137 18.18 16.25 5.68
CA ASN A 137 18.85 16.84 6.85
C ASN A 137 19.20 15.79 7.92
N SER A 138 18.73 14.55 7.77
CA SER A 138 19.09 13.44 8.65
C SER A 138 20.58 13.12 8.52
N LYS A 139 21.28 13.00 9.66
CA LYS A 139 22.70 12.60 9.66
C LYS A 139 22.86 11.13 9.27
N THR A 140 21.94 10.29 9.73
CA THR A 140 22.06 8.83 9.61
C THR A 140 21.37 8.30 8.36
N TYR A 141 20.24 8.89 7.98
CA TYR A 141 19.33 8.43 6.93
C TYR A 141 19.06 9.50 5.85
N SER A 142 20.00 10.42 5.60
CA SER A 142 19.94 11.38 4.47
C SER A 142 19.82 10.71 3.09
N THR A 143 20.16 9.43 3.00
CA THR A 143 19.93 8.57 1.84
C THR A 143 19.18 7.32 2.31
N PRO A 144 18.29 6.75 1.46
CA PRO A 144 17.60 5.50 1.79
C PRO A 144 18.58 4.38 2.09
N ARG A 145 18.33 3.62 3.18
CA ARG A 145 19.18 2.49 3.59
C ARG A 145 18.35 1.24 3.80
N CYS A 146 18.88 0.10 3.38
CA CYS A 146 18.30 -1.21 3.63
C CYS A 146 19.24 -2.04 4.52
N GLU A 147 18.66 -2.79 5.44
CA GLU A 147 19.37 -3.67 6.38
C GLU A 147 19.52 -5.12 5.88
N CYS A 148 19.17 -5.40 4.62
CA CYS A 148 19.30 -6.73 4.05
C CYS A 148 20.78 -7.20 3.95
N PRO A 149 21.02 -8.52 3.90
CA PRO A 149 22.38 -9.07 3.78
C PRO A 149 23.15 -8.56 2.56
N ASP A 150 22.47 -8.35 1.42
CA ASP A 150 23.09 -7.85 0.19
C ASP A 150 23.60 -6.41 0.35
N ALA A 151 22.83 -5.56 1.04
CA ALA A 151 23.22 -4.18 1.32
C ALA A 151 24.34 -4.11 2.39
N ARG A 152 24.23 -4.92 3.45
CA ARG A 152 25.17 -4.89 4.59
C ARG A 152 26.52 -5.55 4.30
N TYR A 153 26.51 -6.75 3.70
CA TYR A 153 27.71 -7.58 3.59
C TYR A 153 28.29 -7.61 2.17
N ARG A 154 27.43 -7.50 1.14
CA ARG A 154 27.86 -7.54 -0.27
C ARG A 154 28.06 -6.16 -0.89
N ASN A 155 27.81 -5.09 -0.12
CA ASN A 155 27.88 -3.69 -0.56
C ASN A 155 27.09 -3.43 -1.85
N GLN A 156 26.00 -4.16 -2.07
CA GLN A 156 25.14 -3.99 -3.24
C GLN A 156 24.29 -2.72 -3.06
N LYS A 157 24.55 -1.69 -3.87
CA LYS A 157 23.81 -0.42 -3.83
C LYS A 157 23.38 -0.02 -5.25
N PRO A 158 22.07 0.16 -5.52
CA PRO A 158 20.94 -0.18 -4.65
C PRO A 158 20.75 -1.71 -4.54
N CYS A 159 20.14 -2.17 -3.45
CA CYS A 159 19.68 -3.57 -3.34
C CYS A 159 18.28 -3.72 -3.95
N LYS A 160 17.88 -4.97 -4.23
CA LYS A 160 16.57 -5.28 -4.81
C LYS A 160 15.38 -4.77 -3.98
N HIS A 161 15.52 -4.74 -2.65
CA HIS A 161 14.48 -4.27 -1.72
C HIS A 161 14.20 -2.78 -1.88
N LEU A 162 15.24 -1.96 -2.08
CA LEU A 162 15.06 -0.52 -2.34
C LEU A 162 14.35 -0.30 -3.66
N ILE A 163 14.79 -0.99 -4.72
CA ILE A 163 14.18 -0.89 -6.06
C ILE A 163 12.70 -1.27 -6.00
N TRP A 164 12.39 -2.42 -5.40
CA TRP A 164 11.01 -2.90 -5.24
C TRP A 164 10.12 -1.93 -4.45
N LEU A 165 10.62 -1.40 -3.32
CA LEU A 165 9.83 -0.49 -2.48
C LEU A 165 9.58 0.83 -3.21
N PHE A 166 10.61 1.38 -3.86
CA PHE A 166 10.48 2.65 -4.55
C PHE A 166 9.64 2.57 -5.82
N ASP A 167 9.62 1.44 -6.53
CA ASP A 167 8.65 1.21 -7.61
C ASP A 167 7.20 1.40 -7.11
N ARG A 168 6.86 0.82 -5.95
CA ARG A 168 5.53 0.95 -5.35
C ARG A 168 5.24 2.34 -4.79
N ILE A 169 6.22 2.98 -4.12
CA ILE A 169 6.06 4.36 -3.63
C ILE A 169 5.90 5.33 -4.81
N SER A 170 6.69 5.16 -5.87
CA SER A 170 6.59 5.96 -7.08
C SER A 170 5.23 5.83 -7.74
N LYS A 171 4.59 4.66 -7.70
CA LYS A 171 3.23 4.47 -8.23
C LYS A 171 2.23 5.41 -7.55
N GLN A 172 2.41 5.65 -6.25
CA GLN A 172 1.52 6.50 -5.46
C GLN A 172 1.91 7.98 -5.47
N ALA A 173 3.19 8.28 -5.71
CA ALA A 173 3.74 9.63 -5.64
C ALA A 173 3.84 10.35 -6.99
N LEU A 174 4.03 9.61 -8.08
CA LEU A 174 4.20 10.15 -9.44
C LEU A 174 2.88 10.18 -10.21
N PHE A 175 1.84 10.74 -9.61
CA PHE A 175 0.48 10.78 -10.17
C PHE A 175 0.34 11.65 -11.43
N ASP A 176 1.26 12.60 -11.65
CA ASP A 176 1.31 13.46 -12.84
C ASP A 176 2.26 12.94 -13.93
N HIS A 177 2.95 11.83 -13.65
CA HIS A 177 3.93 11.28 -14.58
C HIS A 177 3.24 10.54 -15.73
N ASP A 178 3.80 10.67 -16.92
CA ASP A 178 3.32 9.94 -18.08
C ASP A 178 3.77 8.48 -18.00
N HIS A 179 2.85 7.53 -17.85
CA HIS A 179 3.19 6.11 -17.69
C HIS A 179 3.97 5.53 -18.87
N GLU A 180 3.84 6.11 -20.06
CA GLU A 180 4.62 5.75 -21.26
C GLU A 180 6.02 6.37 -21.27
N ALA A 181 6.25 7.41 -20.46
CA ALA A 181 7.55 8.04 -20.35
C ALA A 181 8.45 7.23 -19.41
N ASP A 182 9.63 6.89 -19.91
CA ASP A 182 10.62 6.15 -19.15
C ASP A 182 11.09 6.95 -17.92
N LEU A 183 11.16 6.27 -16.79
CA LEU A 183 11.72 6.76 -15.53
C LEU A 183 13.21 6.45 -15.46
N THR A 184 14.02 7.40 -15.00
CA THR A 184 15.47 7.18 -14.88
C THR A 184 15.78 6.64 -13.50
N LEU A 185 16.27 5.40 -13.39
CA LEU A 185 16.58 4.82 -12.09
C LEU A 185 17.93 5.35 -11.56
N THR A 186 17.92 5.92 -10.36
CA THR A 186 19.14 6.44 -9.70
C THR A 186 20.02 5.33 -9.13
N GLU A 187 21.28 5.64 -8.83
CA GLU A 187 22.19 4.77 -8.06
C GLU A 187 21.69 4.45 -6.65
N LEU A 188 20.67 5.16 -6.16
CA LEU A 188 20.04 4.93 -4.86
C LEU A 188 18.79 4.03 -4.96
N GLY A 189 18.40 3.62 -6.17
CA GLY A 189 17.32 2.65 -6.40
C GLY A 189 15.92 3.23 -6.45
N TYR A 190 15.78 4.54 -6.62
CA TYR A 190 14.51 5.22 -6.88
C TYR A 190 14.57 6.08 -8.14
N PRO A 191 13.45 6.39 -8.80
CA PRO A 191 13.48 7.19 -10.02
C PRO A 191 13.83 8.66 -9.74
N GLU A 192 14.62 9.28 -10.62
CA GLU A 192 15.01 10.70 -10.53
C GLU A 192 13.80 11.63 -10.41
N GLN A 193 12.70 11.28 -11.07
CA GLN A 193 11.42 12.00 -11.08
C GLN A 193 10.74 12.05 -9.71
N LEU A 194 11.04 11.09 -8.80
CA LEU A 194 10.51 11.10 -7.43
C LEU A 194 11.11 12.25 -6.60
N HIS A 195 12.26 12.78 -7.01
CA HIS A 195 13.03 13.79 -6.30
C HIS A 195 13.45 13.35 -4.89
N ASP A 196 12.73 13.78 -3.86
CA ASP A 196 13.01 13.47 -2.45
C ASP A 196 11.98 12.48 -1.92
N PRO A 197 12.34 11.20 -1.76
CA PRO A 197 11.38 10.20 -1.30
C PRO A 197 10.77 10.52 0.07
N PHE A 198 11.52 11.17 0.97
CA PHE A 198 11.01 11.53 2.29
C PHE A 198 9.93 12.60 2.21
N GLU A 199 10.14 13.64 1.40
CA GLU A 199 9.15 14.70 1.20
C GLU A 199 7.89 14.16 0.48
N GLN A 200 8.06 13.23 -0.47
CA GLN A 200 6.91 12.62 -1.16
C GLN A 200 6.06 11.78 -0.20
N ILE A 201 6.69 10.94 0.64
CA ILE A 201 5.97 10.17 1.67
C ILE A 201 5.28 11.13 2.64
N SER A 202 5.96 12.19 3.10
CA SER A 202 5.38 13.22 3.98
C SER A 202 4.15 13.90 3.35
N ARG A 203 4.20 14.20 2.05
CA ARG A 203 3.11 14.87 1.31
C ARG A 203 1.88 13.99 1.14
N ILE A 204 2.07 12.71 0.87
CA ILE A 204 0.98 11.71 0.80
C ILE A 204 0.47 11.37 2.19
N ARG A 205 1.39 11.38 3.16
CA ARG A 205 1.32 10.80 4.51
C ARG A 205 1.51 9.28 4.51
N LEU A 206 2.24 8.78 5.50
CA LEU A 206 2.55 7.37 5.66
C LEU A 206 1.28 6.55 5.82
N ASP A 207 0.30 7.08 6.54
CA ASP A 207 -0.90 6.33 6.84
C ASP A 207 -1.72 6.06 5.58
N VAL A 208 -1.97 7.07 4.75
CA VAL A 208 -2.62 6.92 3.43
C VAL A 208 -1.80 6.01 2.52
N LEU A 209 -0.48 6.22 2.47
CA LEU A 209 0.42 5.41 1.66
C LEU A 209 0.40 3.92 2.09
N ALA A 210 0.29 3.64 3.38
CA ALA A 210 0.30 2.27 3.92
C ALA A 210 -0.86 1.42 3.40
N ASP A 211 -2.04 2.00 3.24
CA ASP A 211 -3.19 1.29 2.67
C ASP A 211 -2.94 0.92 1.20
N ASP A 212 -2.34 1.83 0.42
CA ASP A 212 -2.02 1.57 -0.99
C ASP A 212 -0.84 0.62 -1.17
N LEU A 213 0.07 0.55 -0.19
CA LEU A 213 1.16 -0.42 -0.13
C LEU A 213 0.74 -1.75 0.53
N HIS A 214 -0.50 -1.85 1.02
CA HIS A 214 -1.05 -3.00 1.75
C HIS A 214 -0.22 -3.43 2.98
N CYS A 215 0.28 -2.47 3.76
CA CYS A 215 1.02 -2.74 4.99
C CYS A 215 0.36 -2.13 6.22
N ASP A 216 0.65 -2.68 7.40
CA ASP A 216 0.11 -2.15 8.65
C ASP A 216 1.02 -1.06 9.22
N ILE A 217 0.41 -0.09 9.88
CA ILE A 217 1.14 0.97 10.56
C ILE A 217 1.56 0.45 11.94
N PHE A 218 2.86 0.43 12.19
CA PHE A 218 3.43 0.13 13.49
C PHE A 218 3.56 1.41 14.32
N ASP A 219 2.92 1.41 15.48
CA ASP A 219 3.09 2.45 16.51
C ASP A 219 4.11 1.97 17.54
N PRO A 220 5.26 2.65 17.71
CA PRO A 220 6.25 2.27 18.72
C PRO A 220 5.75 2.27 20.16
N ASP A 221 4.68 3.01 20.46
CA ASP A 221 4.10 3.07 21.80
C ASP A 221 3.10 1.93 22.06
N ASN A 222 2.74 1.17 21.02
CA ASN A 222 1.83 0.03 21.10
C ASN A 222 2.51 -1.24 20.56
N ASP A 223 2.87 -2.15 21.46
CA ASP A 223 3.51 -3.44 21.13
C ASP A 223 2.65 -4.34 20.20
N THR A 224 1.39 -3.98 19.95
CA THR A 224 0.50 -4.66 19.02
C THR A 224 0.16 -3.81 17.80
N ALA A 225 0.72 -4.17 16.64
CA ALA A 225 0.23 -3.71 15.35
C ALA A 225 -1.16 -4.33 15.10
N HIS A 226 -2.17 -3.48 14.91
CA HIS A 226 -3.51 -3.91 14.54
C HIS A 226 -3.70 -3.73 13.03
N PRO A 227 -4.32 -4.71 12.33
CA PRO A 227 -4.64 -4.56 10.93
C PRO A 227 -5.45 -3.30 10.66
N THR A 228 -5.10 -2.55 9.61
CA THR A 228 -5.85 -1.33 9.26
C THR A 228 -7.29 -1.68 8.88
N ARG A 229 -8.20 -0.71 9.01
CA ARG A 229 -9.61 -0.89 8.58
C ARG A 229 -9.70 -1.25 7.10
N SER A 230 -8.82 -0.69 6.26
CA SER A 230 -8.74 -1.01 4.84
C SER A 230 -8.36 -2.47 4.63
N ARG A 231 -7.34 -2.96 5.34
CA ARG A 231 -6.90 -4.36 5.26
C ARG A 231 -7.96 -5.35 5.72
N ILE A 232 -8.71 -5.03 6.79
CA ILE A 232 -9.87 -5.81 7.25
C ILE A 232 -10.93 -5.89 6.16
N GLN A 233 -11.26 -4.76 5.53
CA GLN A 233 -12.25 -4.71 4.46
C GLN A 233 -11.78 -5.49 3.23
N GLU A 234 -10.54 -5.29 2.79
CA GLU A 234 -9.96 -5.97 1.63
C GLU A 234 -9.94 -7.49 1.83
N ALA A 235 -9.47 -7.97 2.99
CA ALA A 235 -9.48 -9.40 3.30
C ALA A 235 -10.90 -9.99 3.31
N ARG A 236 -11.88 -9.26 3.83
CA ARG A 236 -13.28 -9.70 3.83
C ARG A 236 -13.84 -9.81 2.41
N GLU A 237 -13.53 -8.84 1.57
CA GLU A 237 -13.94 -8.83 0.18
C GLU A 237 -13.28 -9.95 -0.62
N MET A 238 -11.98 -10.21 -0.43
CA MET A 238 -11.30 -11.35 -1.06
C MET A 238 -12.00 -12.67 -0.70
N VAL A 239 -12.36 -12.86 0.58
CA VAL A 239 -13.11 -14.04 1.03
C VAL A 239 -14.50 -14.09 0.38
N GLY A 240 -15.19 -12.96 0.28
CA GLY A 240 -16.50 -12.87 -0.38
C GLY A 240 -16.44 -13.22 -1.87
N ILE A 241 -15.44 -12.69 -2.59
CA ILE A 241 -15.21 -12.98 -4.01
C ILE A 241 -14.94 -14.48 -4.20
N LEU A 242 -14.06 -15.07 -3.39
CA LEU A 242 -13.76 -16.50 -3.44
C LEU A 242 -14.97 -17.38 -3.06
N ALA A 243 -15.90 -16.86 -2.27
CA ALA A 243 -17.18 -17.49 -1.95
C ALA A 243 -18.26 -17.28 -3.03
N GLY A 244 -17.97 -16.52 -4.10
CA GLY A 244 -18.89 -16.24 -5.20
C GLY A 244 -19.94 -15.17 -4.89
N VAL A 245 -19.69 -14.31 -3.89
CA VAL A 245 -20.57 -13.20 -3.52
C VAL A 245 -20.49 -12.11 -4.58
N GLN A 246 -21.66 -11.57 -4.97
CA GLN A 246 -21.72 -10.52 -5.98
C GLN A 246 -21.16 -9.20 -5.45
N PRO A 247 -20.54 -8.36 -6.32
CA PRO A 247 -19.93 -7.09 -5.92
C PRO A 247 -20.83 -6.15 -5.11
N GLU A 248 -22.14 -6.14 -5.39
CA GLU A 248 -23.13 -5.30 -4.71
C GLU A 248 -23.41 -5.74 -3.26
N GLU A 249 -23.16 -7.01 -2.94
CA GLU A 249 -23.46 -7.60 -1.62
C GLU A 249 -22.23 -7.62 -0.70
N LEU A 250 -21.02 -7.45 -1.25
CA LEU A 250 -19.74 -7.52 -0.53
C LEU A 250 -19.66 -6.55 0.66
N ASP A 251 -20.27 -5.37 0.57
CA ASP A 251 -20.23 -4.38 1.66
C ASP A 251 -20.96 -4.85 2.92
N THR A 252 -21.92 -5.79 2.76
CA THR A 252 -22.70 -6.38 3.86
C THR A 252 -22.35 -7.83 4.16
N TYR A 253 -21.47 -8.43 3.36
CA TYR A 253 -21.03 -9.81 3.52
C TYR A 253 -20.26 -9.96 4.83
N ARG A 254 -20.58 -10.99 5.62
CA ARG A 254 -19.84 -11.42 6.83
C ARG A 254 -19.33 -10.26 7.70
N LEU A 255 -20.21 -9.34 8.10
CA LEU A 255 -19.88 -8.19 8.95
C LEU A 255 -19.28 -8.58 10.32
N ASP A 256 -19.49 -9.85 10.74
CA ASP A 256 -18.87 -10.45 11.92
C ASP A 256 -17.35 -10.62 11.79
N LEU A 257 -16.81 -10.74 10.57
CA LEU A 257 -15.38 -10.83 10.32
C LEU A 257 -14.72 -9.47 10.52
N GLY A 258 -14.01 -9.26 11.63
CA GLY A 258 -13.40 -7.96 11.96
C GLY A 258 -13.75 -7.42 13.35
N THR A 259 -14.79 -7.96 14.00
CA THR A 259 -15.25 -7.46 15.31
C THR A 259 -14.60 -8.16 16.50
N SER A 260 -14.03 -9.34 16.30
CA SER A 260 -13.37 -10.15 17.34
C SER A 260 -11.86 -10.00 17.32
N HIS A 261 -11.21 -9.82 18.47
CA HIS A 261 -9.75 -9.87 18.60
C HIS A 261 -9.21 -11.22 18.12
N PHE A 262 -8.36 -11.20 17.08
CA PHE A 262 -7.83 -12.40 16.43
C PHE A 262 -6.75 -13.06 17.29
N THR A 263 -7.13 -14.01 18.13
CA THR A 263 -6.15 -14.77 18.94
C THR A 263 -5.70 -16.07 18.28
N SER A 264 -6.47 -16.60 17.31
CA SER A 264 -6.10 -17.83 16.60
C SER A 264 -6.34 -17.70 15.09
N PRO A 265 -5.37 -18.08 14.24
CA PRO A 265 -5.51 -18.03 12.79
C PRO A 265 -6.46 -19.11 12.24
N ILE A 266 -6.72 -20.19 13.00
CA ILE A 266 -7.53 -21.32 12.54
C ILE A 266 -8.85 -21.37 13.33
N ARG A 267 -9.97 -21.20 12.63
CA ARG A 267 -11.33 -21.27 13.19
C ARG A 267 -12.01 -22.56 12.73
N ARG A 268 -12.06 -23.55 13.63
CA ARG A 268 -12.65 -24.86 13.33
C ARG A 268 -14.12 -24.71 12.96
N GLY A 269 -14.53 -25.29 11.83
CA GLY A 269 -15.91 -25.25 11.34
C GLY A 269 -16.29 -24.01 10.52
N ASP A 270 -15.37 -23.04 10.36
CA ASP A 270 -15.60 -21.82 9.57
C ASP A 270 -14.38 -21.56 8.66
N LEU A 271 -14.46 -22.06 7.44
CA LEU A 271 -13.39 -21.95 6.45
C LEU A 271 -13.18 -20.49 6.03
N GLU A 272 -14.27 -19.74 5.83
CA GLU A 272 -14.23 -18.32 5.46
C GLU A 272 -13.52 -17.50 6.53
N ALA A 273 -13.85 -17.72 7.81
CA ALA A 273 -13.21 -17.01 8.90
C ALA A 273 -11.75 -17.46 9.14
N THR A 274 -11.42 -18.70 8.80
CA THR A 274 -10.03 -19.19 8.79
C THR A 274 -9.24 -18.50 7.68
N LEU A 275 -9.74 -18.51 6.46
CA LEU A 275 -9.10 -17.83 5.32
C LEU A 275 -8.93 -16.34 5.59
N PHE A 276 -9.96 -15.68 6.10
CA PHE A 276 -9.92 -14.29 6.54
C PHE A 276 -8.78 -14.03 7.54
N SER A 277 -8.66 -14.90 8.56
CA SER A 277 -7.61 -14.76 9.59
C SER A 277 -6.21 -15.01 9.02
N LEU A 278 -6.06 -15.93 8.06
CA LEU A 278 -4.80 -16.18 7.35
C LEU A 278 -4.40 -15.01 6.46
N LEU A 279 -5.35 -14.42 5.73
CA LEU A 279 -5.14 -13.23 4.91
C LEU A 279 -4.65 -12.04 5.74
N LEU A 280 -5.23 -11.81 6.92
CA LEU A 280 -4.77 -10.77 7.83
C LEU A 280 -3.39 -11.08 8.43
N SER A 281 -3.04 -12.36 8.60
CA SER A 281 -1.76 -12.77 9.19
C SER A 281 -0.60 -12.83 8.19
N SER A 282 -0.86 -12.90 6.88
CA SER A 282 0.16 -13.10 5.84
C SER A 282 -0.08 -12.21 4.63
N ASN A 283 0.77 -11.21 4.46
CA ASN A 283 0.71 -10.29 3.32
C ASN A 283 1.06 -10.93 2.00
N SER A 284 2.01 -11.86 2.00
CA SER A 284 2.35 -12.63 0.80
C SER A 284 1.18 -13.48 0.32
N LEU A 285 0.38 -14.07 1.23
CA LEU A 285 -0.83 -14.80 0.87
C LEU A 285 -1.91 -13.88 0.30
N ALA A 286 -2.16 -12.74 0.95
CA ALA A 286 -3.14 -11.76 0.47
C ALA A 286 -2.76 -11.23 -0.91
N GLU A 287 -1.47 -10.93 -1.13
CA GLU A 287 -0.97 -10.50 -2.42
C GLU A 287 -1.04 -11.58 -3.49
N TRP A 288 -0.71 -12.83 -3.15
CA TRP A 288 -0.86 -13.95 -4.07
C TRP A 288 -2.32 -14.22 -4.47
N ILE A 289 -3.26 -14.10 -3.54
CA ILE A 289 -4.69 -14.19 -3.89
C ILE A 289 -5.07 -13.04 -4.82
N ARG A 290 -4.65 -11.81 -4.50
CA ARG A 290 -4.94 -10.63 -5.32
C ARG A 290 -4.46 -10.74 -6.76
N THR A 291 -3.29 -11.34 -6.99
CA THR A 291 -2.79 -11.55 -8.36
C THR A 291 -3.58 -12.61 -9.14
N GLY A 292 -4.33 -13.46 -8.46
CA GLY A 292 -5.23 -14.44 -9.08
C GLY A 292 -6.67 -13.97 -9.31
N LEU A 293 -7.05 -12.78 -8.80
CA LEU A 293 -8.39 -12.22 -8.97
C LEU A 293 -8.55 -11.53 -10.33
N GLU A 294 -9.79 -11.37 -10.78
CA GLU A 294 -10.08 -10.67 -12.03
C GLU A 294 -9.84 -9.16 -11.89
N PRO A 295 -9.42 -8.45 -12.95
CA PRO A 295 -9.26 -6.99 -12.90
C PRO A 295 -10.57 -6.23 -12.60
N SER A 296 -11.72 -6.86 -12.88
CA SER A 296 -13.07 -6.39 -12.53
C SER A 296 -13.43 -6.62 -11.08
N ASP A 297 -12.69 -7.44 -10.35
CA ASP A 297 -13.01 -7.77 -8.97
C ASP A 297 -12.79 -6.55 -8.07
N PRO A 298 -13.69 -6.29 -7.11
CA PRO A 298 -13.67 -5.05 -6.36
C PRO A 298 -12.42 -4.81 -5.49
N THR A 299 -11.64 -5.84 -5.18
CA THR A 299 -10.37 -5.74 -4.45
C THR A 299 -9.19 -5.35 -5.34
N VAL A 300 -9.29 -5.56 -6.65
CA VAL A 300 -8.24 -5.27 -7.64
C VAL A 300 -8.59 -4.06 -8.50
N ASP A 301 -9.87 -3.75 -8.62
CA ASP A 301 -10.39 -2.62 -9.39
C ASP A 301 -9.70 -1.29 -8.99
N PRO A 302 -8.91 -0.68 -9.90
CA PRO A 302 -8.18 0.54 -9.59
C PRO A 302 -9.11 1.73 -9.31
N PHE A 303 -10.30 1.77 -9.90
CA PHE A 303 -11.25 2.87 -9.69
C PHE A 303 -11.87 2.79 -8.29
N ARG A 304 -12.24 1.59 -7.85
CA ARG A 304 -12.74 1.35 -6.48
C ARG A 304 -11.66 1.64 -5.44
N ARG A 305 -10.39 1.29 -5.71
CA ARG A 305 -9.26 1.65 -4.84
C ARG A 305 -9.18 3.17 -4.63
N LEU A 306 -9.25 3.95 -5.71
CA LEU A 306 -9.18 5.41 -5.64
C LEU A 306 -10.38 6.02 -4.90
N GLU A 307 -11.58 5.48 -5.09
CA GLU A 307 -12.79 5.86 -4.33
C GLU A 307 -12.62 5.63 -2.81
N ARG A 308 -12.04 4.50 -2.41
CA ARG A 308 -11.75 4.21 -0.99
C ARG A 308 -10.71 5.15 -0.43
N ARG A 309 -9.65 5.45 -1.18
CA ARG A 309 -8.62 6.42 -0.79
C ARG A 309 -9.25 7.79 -0.53
N VAL A 310 -10.13 8.26 -1.41
CA VAL A 310 -10.91 9.50 -1.18
C VAL A 310 -11.76 9.41 0.08
N SER A 311 -12.48 8.30 0.28
CA SER A 311 -13.31 8.11 1.47
C SER A 311 -12.49 8.16 2.77
N ARG A 312 -11.27 7.61 2.76
CA ARG A 312 -10.33 7.70 3.87
C ARG A 312 -9.85 9.14 4.09
N ILE A 313 -9.42 9.83 3.04
CA ILE A 313 -8.97 11.25 3.12
C ILE A 313 -10.06 12.11 3.77
N LEU A 314 -11.34 11.90 3.40
CA LEU A 314 -12.46 12.62 3.99
C LEU A 314 -12.65 12.30 5.48
N SER A 315 -12.55 11.02 5.86
CA SER A 315 -12.60 10.61 7.27
C SER A 315 -11.48 11.22 8.11
N GLU A 316 -10.28 11.34 7.53
CA GLU A 316 -9.13 11.94 8.21
C GLU A 316 -9.26 13.45 8.38
N LEU A 317 -9.78 14.14 7.37
CA LEU A 317 -10.12 15.57 7.46
C LEU A 317 -11.16 15.82 8.56
N GLU A 318 -12.21 15.00 8.64
CA GLU A 318 -13.25 15.08 9.67
C GLU A 318 -12.68 14.84 11.07
N THR A 319 -11.82 13.84 11.22
CA THR A 319 -11.14 13.52 12.49
C THR A 319 -10.24 14.66 12.96
N TYR A 320 -9.43 15.21 12.06
CA TYR A 320 -8.56 16.36 12.34
C TYR A 320 -9.36 17.59 12.78
N SER A 321 -10.46 17.87 12.08
CA SER A 321 -11.31 19.03 12.38
C SER A 321 -12.01 18.90 13.72
N SER A 322 -12.47 17.70 14.05
CA SER A 322 -13.07 17.38 15.35
C SER A 322 -12.03 17.52 16.48
N SER A 323 -10.78 17.13 16.24
CA SER A 323 -9.69 17.29 17.20
C SER A 323 -9.42 18.77 17.51
N LEU A 324 -9.42 19.63 16.49
CA LEU A 324 -9.21 21.08 16.68
C LEU A 324 -10.28 21.74 17.55
N GLN A 325 -11.54 21.30 17.42
CA GLN A 325 -12.67 21.87 18.17
C GLN A 325 -12.71 21.42 19.65
N ASN A 326 -12.17 20.23 19.95
CA ASN A 326 -12.25 19.63 21.28
C ASN A 326 -11.08 19.98 22.22
N THR A 327 -10.01 20.62 21.72
CA THR A 327 -8.89 21.10 22.56
C THR A 327 -9.19 22.46 23.21
N PRO A 328 -9.30 22.58 24.55
CA PRO A 328 -9.53 23.86 25.21
C PRO A 328 -8.29 24.77 25.10
N ALA A 329 -8.54 26.07 24.84
CA ALA A 329 -7.53 27.09 24.58
C ALA A 329 -6.44 27.29 25.67
N THR A 330 -6.63 26.71 26.87
CA THR A 330 -5.69 26.81 28.00
C THR A 330 -4.66 25.66 28.03
N SER A 331 -4.95 24.56 27.35
CA SER A 331 -3.96 23.60 26.91
C SER A 331 -3.77 23.86 25.42
N ALA A 332 -2.94 24.86 25.08
CA ALA A 332 -2.34 24.87 23.76
C ALA A 332 -1.90 23.43 23.48
N PRO A 333 -2.34 22.78 22.39
CA PRO A 333 -1.78 21.49 22.03
C PRO A 333 -0.30 21.75 22.08
N SER A 334 0.41 21.05 22.97
CA SER A 334 1.84 21.24 23.07
C SER A 334 2.34 21.19 21.63
N GLN A 335 3.03 22.23 21.18
CA GLN A 335 3.72 22.31 19.89
C GLN A 335 4.79 21.18 19.73
N LYS A 336 4.64 20.09 20.47
CA LYS A 336 5.44 18.88 20.54
C LYS A 336 5.18 17.94 19.37
N GLU A 337 4.07 18.05 18.67
CA GLU A 337 3.92 17.42 17.36
C GLU A 337 4.14 18.46 16.27
N LYS A 338 5.41 18.79 16.02
CA LYS A 338 5.83 19.04 14.65
C LYS A 338 5.63 17.70 13.92
N THR A 339 4.40 17.40 13.52
CA THR A 339 4.15 16.23 12.68
C THR A 339 4.96 16.43 11.41
N VAL A 340 5.89 15.52 11.15
CA VAL A 340 6.71 15.46 9.93
C VAL A 340 5.89 15.60 8.65
N GLU A 341 4.63 15.19 8.72
CA GLU A 341 3.66 15.10 7.62
C GLU A 341 2.75 16.32 7.46
N GLY A 342 2.91 17.35 8.31
CA GLY A 342 2.06 18.54 8.28
C GLY A 342 0.57 18.31 8.63
N PRO A 343 -0.25 19.38 8.55
CA PRO A 343 -1.67 19.35 8.95
C PRO A 343 -2.55 18.57 7.97
N ARG A 344 -3.62 17.93 8.49
CA ARG A 344 -4.67 17.23 7.71
C ARG A 344 -5.79 18.20 7.33
N ASP A 345 -5.43 19.34 6.76
CA ASP A 345 -6.37 20.42 6.45
C ASP A 345 -7.09 20.24 5.10
N VAL A 346 -7.95 21.20 4.76
CA VAL A 346 -8.72 21.20 3.50
C VAL A 346 -7.80 21.28 2.28
N HIS A 347 -6.66 21.98 2.38
CA HIS A 347 -5.71 22.09 1.28
C HIS A 347 -5.07 20.73 0.95
N TRP A 348 -4.61 20.01 1.98
CA TRP A 348 -4.10 18.66 1.85
C TRP A 348 -5.16 17.73 1.25
N ALA A 349 -6.37 17.70 1.81
CA ALA A 349 -7.44 16.84 1.36
C ALA A 349 -7.82 17.10 -0.11
N ALA A 350 -7.99 18.37 -0.48
CA ALA A 350 -8.30 18.75 -1.86
C ALA A 350 -7.22 18.32 -2.84
N THR A 351 -5.95 18.49 -2.48
CA THR A 351 -4.80 18.07 -3.31
C THR A 351 -4.82 16.56 -3.54
N GLN A 352 -4.96 15.76 -2.49
CA GLN A 352 -4.98 14.29 -2.61
C GLN A 352 -6.20 13.79 -3.40
N ILE A 353 -7.38 14.42 -3.23
CA ILE A 353 -8.59 14.07 -3.97
C ILE A 353 -8.45 14.42 -5.45
N GLN A 354 -7.87 15.58 -5.77
CA GLN A 354 -7.57 15.96 -7.15
C GLN A 354 -6.62 14.96 -7.82
N HIS A 355 -5.60 14.47 -7.10
CA HIS A 355 -4.71 13.43 -7.62
C HIS A 355 -5.48 12.15 -7.93
N CYS A 356 -6.38 11.70 -7.05
CA CYS A 356 -7.21 10.51 -7.30
C CYS A 356 -8.08 10.68 -8.55
N VAL A 357 -8.73 11.84 -8.71
CA VAL A 357 -9.56 12.13 -9.90
C VAL A 357 -8.71 12.16 -11.17
N ARG A 358 -7.51 12.73 -11.11
CA ARG A 358 -6.58 12.77 -12.24
C ARG A 358 -6.08 11.38 -12.62
N GLU A 359 -5.77 10.54 -11.64
CA GLU A 359 -5.39 9.14 -11.89
C GLU A 359 -6.52 8.38 -12.60
N ILE A 360 -7.78 8.59 -12.19
CA ILE A 360 -8.95 8.02 -12.91
C ILE A 360 -8.98 8.55 -14.36
N GLU A 361 -8.80 9.85 -14.58
CA GLU A 361 -8.78 10.44 -15.93
C GLU A 361 -7.68 9.84 -16.81
N LEU A 362 -6.48 9.65 -16.26
CA LEU A 362 -5.35 9.03 -16.96
C LEU A 362 -5.65 7.57 -17.33
N LEU A 363 -6.18 6.78 -16.39
CA LEU A 363 -6.57 5.39 -16.63
C LEU A 363 -7.67 5.26 -17.69
N VAL A 364 -8.59 6.24 -17.76
CA VAL A 364 -9.68 6.25 -18.76
C VAL A 364 -9.20 6.70 -20.14
N SER A 365 -8.25 7.64 -20.19
CA SER A 365 -7.81 8.25 -21.46
C SER A 365 -6.71 7.48 -22.18
N ARG A 366 -5.90 6.68 -21.47
CA ARG A 366 -4.60 6.17 -21.98
C ARG A 366 -4.49 4.65 -22.09
N GLY A 367 -5.58 3.90 -22.00
CA GLY A 367 -5.53 2.45 -22.26
C GLY A 367 -5.12 2.17 -23.71
N SER A 368 -4.03 1.40 -23.90
CA SER A 368 -3.62 0.86 -25.21
C SER A 368 -4.75 0.05 -25.86
N ASP A 369 -5.57 -0.58 -25.02
CA ASP A 369 -6.87 -1.14 -25.36
C ASP A 369 -8.00 -0.29 -24.77
N PRO A 370 -9.14 -0.15 -25.48
CA PRO A 370 -10.31 0.50 -24.92
C PRO A 370 -10.76 -0.23 -23.66
N LEU A 371 -10.92 0.51 -22.56
CA LEU A 371 -11.43 -0.04 -21.31
C LEU A 371 -12.70 -0.88 -21.54
N SER A 372 -12.79 -2.02 -20.86
CA SER A 372 -13.99 -2.85 -20.87
C SER A 372 -15.21 -2.05 -20.41
N ALA A 373 -16.41 -2.44 -20.84
CA ALA A 373 -17.64 -1.76 -20.43
C ALA A 373 -17.80 -1.74 -18.90
N GLN A 374 -17.37 -2.80 -18.22
CA GLN A 374 -17.37 -2.88 -16.76
C GLN A 374 -16.36 -1.94 -16.11
N ALA A 375 -15.14 -1.85 -16.64
CA ALA A 375 -14.13 -0.91 -16.15
C ALA A 375 -14.58 0.54 -16.34
N ARG A 376 -15.18 0.88 -17.49
CA ARG A 376 -15.78 2.20 -17.75
C ARG A 376 -16.92 2.51 -16.78
N ALA A 377 -17.79 1.53 -16.52
CA ALA A 377 -18.87 1.67 -15.54
C ALA A 377 -18.32 1.87 -14.12
N SER A 378 -17.23 1.20 -13.76
CA SER A 378 -16.61 1.38 -12.44
C SER A 378 -15.95 2.75 -12.31
N ALA A 379 -15.21 3.21 -13.32
CA ALA A 379 -14.65 4.56 -13.36
C ALA A 379 -15.73 5.64 -13.18
N ALA A 380 -16.83 5.54 -13.94
CA ALA A 380 -17.95 6.47 -13.83
C ALA A 380 -18.60 6.41 -12.44
N ARG A 381 -18.83 5.21 -11.90
CA ARG A 381 -19.38 5.02 -10.53
C ARG A 381 -18.51 5.71 -9.49
N SER A 382 -17.20 5.48 -9.52
CA SER A 382 -16.27 6.07 -8.55
C SER A 382 -16.22 7.60 -8.66
N LEU A 383 -16.19 8.16 -9.86
CA LEU A 383 -16.26 9.62 -10.07
C LEU A 383 -17.56 10.23 -9.54
N VAL A 384 -18.71 9.60 -9.81
CA VAL A 384 -20.03 10.04 -9.32
C VAL A 384 -20.09 9.99 -7.80
N ARG A 385 -19.59 8.91 -7.18
CA ARG A 385 -19.53 8.77 -5.72
C ARG A 385 -18.59 9.77 -5.07
N ILE A 386 -17.42 10.02 -5.65
CA ILE A 386 -16.50 11.07 -5.21
C ILE A 386 -17.21 12.42 -5.26
N LEU A 387 -17.80 12.80 -6.40
CA LEU A 387 -18.51 14.07 -6.54
C LEU A 387 -19.65 14.20 -5.53
N LYS A 388 -20.46 13.15 -5.35
CA LYS A 388 -21.54 13.12 -4.37
C LYS A 388 -21.03 13.31 -2.94
N ALA A 389 -19.93 12.65 -2.59
CA ALA A 389 -19.32 12.74 -1.27
C ALA A 389 -18.80 14.14 -0.96
N ILE A 390 -18.28 14.86 -1.97
CA ILE A 390 -17.85 16.26 -1.85
C ILE A 390 -19.04 17.22 -1.82
N ALA A 391 -19.98 17.06 -2.74
CA ALA A 391 -21.17 17.91 -2.83
C ALA A 391 -22.02 17.83 -1.55
N SER A 392 -22.07 16.67 -0.89
CA SER A 392 -22.79 16.50 0.38
C SER A 392 -22.08 17.14 1.59
N ARG A 393 -20.83 17.59 1.43
CA ARG A 393 -19.98 18.15 2.48
C ARG A 393 -19.70 19.64 2.28
N ASN A 394 -20.74 20.42 2.00
CA ASN A 394 -20.64 21.89 2.03
C ASN A 394 -20.71 22.40 3.47
N ILE A 395 -19.65 22.15 4.25
CA ILE A 395 -19.57 22.52 5.67
C ILE A 395 -18.39 23.49 5.87
N ASP A 396 -18.67 24.68 6.38
CA ASP A 396 -17.67 25.69 6.76
C ASP A 396 -17.22 25.47 8.22
N SER A 397 -16.67 24.28 8.50
CA SER A 397 -16.30 23.85 9.86
C SER A 397 -14.81 23.63 10.07
N HIS A 398 -14.00 23.76 9.02
CA HIS A 398 -12.55 23.52 9.09
C HIS A 398 -11.81 24.80 9.46
N GLY A 399 -10.60 24.67 10.02
CA GLY A 399 -9.76 25.83 10.36
C GLY A 399 -9.13 26.46 9.11
N GLY A 400 -9.05 27.79 9.07
CA GLY A 400 -8.48 28.53 7.94
C GLY A 400 -8.98 29.97 7.85
N ASP A 401 -8.26 30.81 7.10
CA ASP A 401 -8.56 32.24 6.99
C ASP A 401 -9.60 32.53 5.89
N THR A 402 -9.62 31.73 4.83
CA THR A 402 -10.54 31.90 3.69
C THR A 402 -11.61 30.80 3.63
N PRO A 403 -12.76 31.03 2.98
CA PRO A 403 -13.75 29.98 2.74
C PRO A 403 -13.16 28.74 2.03
N ASP A 404 -12.14 28.90 1.19
CA ASP A 404 -11.44 27.78 0.52
C ASP A 404 -10.60 26.93 1.47
N ASP A 405 -10.13 27.53 2.56
CA ASP A 405 -9.35 26.81 3.57
C ASP A 405 -10.25 26.13 4.59
N ARG A 406 -11.48 26.63 4.75
CA ARG A 406 -12.45 26.13 5.73
C ARG A 406 -13.49 25.17 5.17
N ASN A 407 -13.61 25.08 3.84
CA ASN A 407 -14.66 24.30 3.19
C ASN A 407 -14.15 23.60 1.91
N LEU A 408 -14.13 22.27 1.96
CA LEU A 408 -13.64 21.43 0.85
C LEU A 408 -14.46 21.57 -0.43
N PHE A 409 -15.78 21.75 -0.29
CA PHE A 409 -16.66 21.97 -1.44
C PHE A 409 -16.30 23.29 -2.16
N MET A 410 -16.07 24.36 -1.40
CA MET A 410 -15.72 25.67 -1.96
C MET A 410 -14.40 25.61 -2.74
N ARG A 411 -13.41 24.91 -2.18
CA ARG A 411 -12.09 24.74 -2.80
C ARG A 411 -12.11 23.95 -4.10
N LEU A 412 -12.87 22.85 -4.15
CA LEU A 412 -12.87 21.94 -5.29
C LEU A 412 -13.86 22.35 -6.38
N VAL A 413 -15.04 22.84 -5.99
CA VAL A 413 -16.17 23.07 -6.91
C VAL A 413 -16.74 24.48 -6.80
N GLY A 414 -16.88 25.03 -5.59
CA GLY A 414 -17.73 26.19 -5.33
C GLY A 414 -17.17 27.55 -5.79
N ASN A 415 -15.89 27.86 -5.49
CA ASN A 415 -15.35 29.20 -5.74
C ASN A 415 -14.84 29.41 -7.16
N HIS A 416 -14.29 28.37 -7.78
CA HIS A 416 -13.71 28.44 -9.11
C HIS A 416 -14.12 27.22 -9.92
N ASP A 417 -14.37 27.44 -11.21
CA ASP A 417 -14.60 26.34 -12.15
C ASP A 417 -13.26 25.70 -12.49
N THR A 418 -12.92 24.65 -11.74
CA THR A 418 -11.71 23.85 -11.93
C THR A 418 -11.94 22.69 -12.90
N GLY A 419 -13.17 22.50 -13.40
CA GLY A 419 -13.55 21.29 -14.13
C GLY A 419 -13.48 20.02 -13.28
N PHE A 420 -13.54 20.11 -11.95
CA PHE A 420 -13.48 18.96 -11.03
C PHE A 420 -14.41 17.83 -11.49
N VAL A 421 -13.85 16.63 -11.69
CA VAL A 421 -14.45 15.40 -12.28
C VAL A 421 -15.05 15.51 -13.68
N TYR A 422 -15.31 16.72 -14.19
CA TYR A 422 -15.97 16.93 -15.48
C TYR A 422 -15.16 16.36 -16.64
N SER A 423 -13.85 16.63 -16.69
CA SER A 423 -12.95 16.13 -17.75
C SER A 423 -12.99 14.60 -17.85
N ALA A 424 -12.89 13.91 -16.72
CA ALA A 424 -12.93 12.46 -16.66
C ALA A 424 -14.32 11.89 -17.05
N LEU A 425 -15.41 12.48 -16.57
CA LEU A 425 -16.77 12.05 -16.90
C LEU A 425 -17.12 12.32 -18.38
N GLU A 426 -16.55 13.35 -18.99
CA GLU A 426 -16.71 13.65 -20.42
C GLU A 426 -16.19 12.52 -21.32
N LEU A 427 -15.19 11.77 -20.87
CA LEU A 427 -14.68 10.59 -21.55
C LEU A 427 -15.60 9.36 -21.40
N LEU A 428 -16.63 9.42 -20.54
CA LEU A 428 -17.51 8.33 -20.12
C LEU A 428 -18.99 8.58 -20.47
N VAL A 429 -19.25 9.33 -21.55
CA VAL A 429 -20.62 9.71 -21.97
C VAL A 429 -21.55 8.54 -22.30
N ASP A 430 -20.99 7.37 -22.60
CA ASP A 430 -21.69 6.12 -22.84
C ASP A 430 -22.30 5.50 -21.56
N GLN A 431 -21.85 5.92 -20.38
CA GLN A 431 -22.27 5.38 -19.08
C GLN A 431 -23.61 5.98 -18.58
N SER A 432 -24.65 5.88 -19.40
CA SER A 432 -25.96 6.49 -19.20
C SER A 432 -26.74 6.03 -17.96
N GLN A 433 -26.31 4.94 -17.31
CA GLN A 433 -26.92 4.43 -16.08
C GLN A 433 -26.76 5.38 -14.87
N PHE A 434 -25.80 6.31 -14.90
CA PHE A 434 -25.54 7.24 -13.78
C PHE A 434 -26.25 8.60 -13.92
N ILE A 435 -27.09 8.78 -14.94
CA ILE A 435 -27.76 10.06 -15.23
C ILE A 435 -28.62 10.55 -14.05
N GLU A 436 -29.44 9.67 -13.46
CA GLU A 436 -30.35 10.03 -12.36
C GLU A 436 -29.58 10.48 -11.11
N GLU A 437 -28.46 9.81 -10.82
CA GLU A 437 -27.62 10.18 -9.69
C GLU A 437 -26.91 11.52 -9.92
N LEU A 438 -26.40 11.76 -11.14
CA LEU A 438 -25.82 13.04 -11.53
C LEU A 438 -26.84 14.18 -11.44
N GLU A 439 -28.09 13.97 -11.84
CA GLU A 439 -29.15 14.97 -11.69
C GLU A 439 -29.41 15.32 -10.23
N GLY A 440 -29.49 14.31 -9.34
CA GLY A 440 -29.63 14.54 -7.90
C GLY A 440 -28.44 15.32 -7.30
N ILE A 441 -27.22 15.05 -7.79
CA ILE A 441 -26.02 15.81 -7.40
C ILE A 441 -26.12 17.25 -7.93
N MET A 442 -26.59 17.47 -9.15
CA MET A 442 -26.74 18.80 -9.74
C MET A 442 -27.71 19.71 -8.95
N ASP A 443 -28.77 19.14 -8.39
CA ASP A 443 -29.68 19.86 -7.50
C ASP A 443 -29.00 20.28 -6.19
N LEU A 444 -28.07 19.46 -5.70
CA LEU A 444 -27.27 19.78 -4.52
C LEU A 444 -26.24 20.88 -4.84
N LEU A 445 -25.54 20.78 -5.98
CA LEU A 445 -24.60 21.79 -6.45
C LEU A 445 -25.26 23.15 -6.66
N GLY A 446 -26.46 23.17 -7.24
CA GLY A 446 -27.26 24.38 -7.43
C GLY A 446 -27.63 25.05 -6.11
N ARG A 447 -27.97 24.27 -5.07
CA ARG A 447 -28.24 24.78 -3.72
C ARG A 447 -27.00 25.31 -3.01
N HIS A 448 -25.84 24.72 -3.29
CA HIS A 448 -24.57 25.10 -2.69
C HIS A 448 -23.83 26.23 -3.41
N GLY A 449 -24.36 26.71 -4.53
CA GLY A 449 -23.83 27.87 -5.24
C GLY A 449 -22.61 27.57 -6.11
N ALA A 450 -22.55 26.40 -6.74
CA ALA A 450 -21.50 26.08 -7.70
C ALA A 450 -21.45 27.09 -8.88
N PRO A 451 -20.29 27.34 -9.50
CA PRO A 451 -20.13 28.26 -10.62
C PRO A 451 -21.08 27.92 -11.76
N THR A 452 -21.67 28.96 -12.36
CA THR A 452 -22.67 28.78 -13.43
C THR A 452 -22.09 28.08 -14.66
N THR A 453 -20.80 28.28 -14.94
CA THR A 453 -20.07 27.60 -16.01
C THR A 453 -19.96 26.10 -15.74
N TYR A 454 -19.54 25.71 -14.53
CA TYR A 454 -19.46 24.30 -14.12
C TYR A 454 -20.82 23.61 -14.22
N VAL A 455 -21.86 24.27 -13.70
CA VAL A 455 -23.24 23.77 -13.75
C VAL A 455 -23.73 23.63 -15.20
N ALA A 456 -23.41 24.59 -16.08
CA ALA A 456 -23.77 24.51 -17.49
C ALA A 456 -23.06 23.35 -18.20
N ASN A 457 -21.76 23.16 -17.94
CA ASN A 457 -20.95 22.07 -18.49
C ASN A 457 -21.51 20.70 -18.07
N MET A 458 -21.79 20.50 -16.78
CA MET A 458 -22.39 19.26 -16.29
C MET A 458 -23.79 18.98 -16.88
N ARG A 459 -24.63 20.00 -17.09
CA ARG A 459 -25.92 19.83 -17.79
C ARG A 459 -25.75 19.44 -19.26
N SER A 460 -24.76 20.01 -19.94
CA SER A 460 -24.40 19.64 -21.31
C SER A 460 -23.96 18.18 -21.39
N LEU A 461 -23.11 17.76 -20.44
CA LEU A 461 -22.67 16.37 -20.30
C LEU A 461 -23.84 15.40 -20.12
N ILE A 462 -24.74 15.67 -19.17
CA ILE A 462 -25.94 14.83 -18.94
C ILE A 462 -26.79 14.74 -20.22
N SER A 463 -26.93 15.85 -20.96
CA SER A 463 -27.68 15.87 -22.22
C SER A 463 -27.02 15.00 -23.30
N ARG A 464 -25.68 14.96 -23.37
CA ARG A 464 -24.92 14.05 -24.24
C ARG A 464 -25.10 12.60 -23.83
N MET A 465 -25.04 12.29 -22.53
CA MET A 465 -25.26 10.92 -22.01
C MET A 465 -26.65 10.39 -22.36
N ARG A 466 -27.70 11.24 -22.26
CA ARG A 466 -29.06 10.88 -22.70
C ARG A 466 -29.13 10.60 -24.20
N SER A 467 -28.41 11.36 -25.01
CA SER A 467 -28.37 11.17 -26.46
C SER A 467 -27.77 9.81 -26.82
N HIS A 468 -26.74 9.35 -26.09
CA HIS A 468 -26.17 8.01 -26.24
C HIS A 468 -27.14 6.89 -25.86
N LYS A 469 -27.97 7.07 -24.83
CA LYS A 469 -29.01 6.11 -24.43
C LYS A 469 -30.03 5.81 -25.54
N GLY A 470 -30.32 6.80 -26.39
CA GLY A 470 -31.26 6.68 -27.52
C GLY A 470 -30.72 5.91 -28.74
N VAL A 471 -29.40 5.83 -28.90
CA VAL A 471 -28.77 5.19 -30.08
C VAL A 471 -28.72 3.66 -29.93
N HIS A 472 -28.54 3.15 -28.71
CA HIS A 472 -28.48 1.69 -28.48
C HIS A 472 -29.86 0.99 -28.48
N THR A 473 -30.95 1.74 -28.32
CA THR A 473 -32.32 1.17 -28.28
C THR A 473 -33.00 1.11 -29.66
N THR A 474 -32.39 1.66 -30.71
CA THR A 474 -33.00 1.75 -32.05
C THR A 474 -32.38 0.81 -33.10
N SER A 475 -31.41 -0.04 -32.73
CA SER A 475 -30.67 -0.93 -33.64
C SER A 475 -31.17 -2.41 -33.66
N VAL A 476 -32.23 -2.75 -32.92
CA VAL A 476 -32.87 -4.08 -32.99
C VAL A 476 -34.32 -3.90 -33.44
N GLY A 477 -34.50 -3.54 -34.71
CA GLY A 477 -35.80 -3.10 -35.16
C GLY A 477 -36.12 -3.21 -36.65
N GLU A 478 -35.30 -3.82 -37.51
CA GLU A 478 -35.75 -4.05 -38.89
C GLU A 478 -34.92 -5.08 -39.67
N SER A 479 -35.31 -6.36 -39.57
CA SER A 479 -35.38 -7.32 -40.70
C SER A 479 -35.25 -8.78 -40.25
N SER A 480 -36.36 -9.41 -39.89
CA SER A 480 -36.62 -10.81 -40.25
C SER A 480 -38.04 -11.23 -39.88
N ARG A 481 -38.99 -10.90 -40.76
CA ARG A 481 -40.23 -11.66 -40.86
C ARG A 481 -39.99 -12.84 -41.80
N ARG A 482 -39.73 -14.02 -41.25
CA ARG A 482 -40.04 -15.31 -41.91
C ARG A 482 -40.67 -16.29 -40.92
N ARG A 483 -42.00 -16.19 -40.88
CA ARG A 483 -42.98 -17.29 -40.90
C ARG A 483 -42.39 -18.70 -40.75
N SER A 484 -42.64 -19.35 -39.62
CA SER A 484 -42.76 -20.81 -39.53
C SER A 484 -43.83 -21.12 -38.49
N GLN A 485 -44.88 -21.80 -38.94
CA GLN A 485 -45.95 -22.35 -38.11
C GLN A 485 -45.51 -23.74 -37.63
N THR A 486 -45.62 -24.03 -36.33
CA THR A 486 -45.78 -25.39 -35.79
C THR A 486 -46.63 -25.37 -34.51
N PRO A 487 -47.46 -26.41 -34.26
CA PRO A 487 -48.51 -26.42 -33.24
C PRO A 487 -48.02 -26.93 -31.86
N PRO A 488 -48.82 -26.75 -30.77
CA PRO A 488 -48.39 -27.06 -29.41
C PRO A 488 -48.62 -28.53 -29.06
N MET A 489 -47.65 -29.15 -28.39
CA MET A 489 -47.84 -30.40 -27.65
C MET A 489 -47.68 -30.09 -26.16
N HIS A 490 -48.74 -30.39 -25.41
CA HIS A 490 -48.71 -30.59 -23.97
C HIS A 490 -47.72 -31.70 -23.61
N ASP A 491 -47.01 -31.54 -22.50
CA ASP A 491 -46.93 -32.60 -21.49
C ASP A 491 -46.43 -32.06 -20.15
N ASP A 492 -47.24 -32.29 -19.13
CA ASP A 492 -46.95 -32.18 -17.70
C ASP A 492 -45.88 -33.21 -17.30
N VAL A 493 -44.83 -32.79 -16.58
CA VAL A 493 -44.07 -33.69 -15.72
C VAL A 493 -43.84 -33.03 -14.37
N GLN A 494 -44.36 -33.75 -13.38
CA GLN A 494 -44.55 -33.47 -11.98
C GLN A 494 -43.25 -33.70 -11.19
N ALA A 495 -42.80 -32.71 -10.41
CA ALA A 495 -41.67 -32.83 -9.48
C ALA A 495 -42.14 -33.21 -8.05
N PRO A 496 -41.42 -34.10 -7.33
CA PRO A 496 -41.81 -34.53 -5.99
C PRO A 496 -41.38 -33.54 -4.88
N PRO A 497 -42.03 -33.56 -3.70
CA PRO A 497 -41.83 -32.57 -2.63
C PRO A 497 -40.59 -32.84 -1.76
N PRO A 498 -40.06 -31.81 -1.07
CA PRO A 498 -38.91 -31.92 -0.18
C PRO A 498 -39.25 -32.52 1.21
N PRO A 499 -38.27 -33.12 1.92
CA PRO A 499 -38.47 -33.70 3.25
C PRO A 499 -38.46 -32.64 4.38
N PRO A 500 -39.00 -32.97 5.57
CA PRO A 500 -39.31 -31.99 6.61
C PRO A 500 -38.13 -31.63 7.52
N LEU A 501 -38.18 -30.39 8.00
CA LEU A 501 -37.29 -29.78 8.99
C LEU A 501 -37.39 -30.48 10.35
N PHE A 502 -36.24 -30.89 10.90
CA PHE A 502 -36.09 -31.24 12.31
C PHE A 502 -35.78 -29.98 13.12
N VAL A 503 -36.70 -29.64 14.02
CA VAL A 503 -36.50 -28.69 15.12
C VAL A 503 -35.79 -29.44 16.24
N GLN A 504 -34.64 -28.94 16.71
CA GLN A 504 -34.04 -29.34 17.97
C GLN A 504 -33.88 -28.13 18.88
N GLU A 505 -34.48 -28.27 20.07
CA GLU A 505 -34.52 -27.33 21.18
C GLU A 505 -33.13 -27.12 21.79
N ALA A 506 -32.87 -25.88 22.20
CA ALA A 506 -31.67 -25.47 22.90
C ALA A 506 -31.76 -25.87 24.38
N THR A 507 -30.81 -26.67 24.86
CA THR A 507 -30.54 -26.88 26.28
C THR A 507 -29.32 -26.06 26.70
N LEU A 508 -29.56 -25.18 27.68
CA LEU A 508 -28.57 -24.46 28.50
C LEU A 508 -27.78 -25.45 29.36
N GLU A 509 -26.45 -25.42 29.30
CA GLU A 509 -25.59 -25.94 30.38
C GLU A 509 -24.29 -25.11 30.53
N GLU A 510 -23.77 -25.18 31.75
CA GLU A 510 -22.98 -24.21 32.49
C GLU A 510 -21.49 -24.10 32.10
N GLU A 511 -20.92 -22.90 32.33
CA GLU A 511 -19.48 -22.63 32.42
C GLU A 511 -18.79 -23.43 33.53
N PRO A 512 -17.52 -23.81 33.31
CA PRO A 512 -16.53 -23.60 34.35
C PRO A 512 -15.28 -22.85 33.86
N LYS A 513 -14.96 -21.80 34.64
CA LYS A 513 -13.67 -21.11 34.71
C LYS A 513 -12.50 -22.09 34.74
N HIS A 514 -11.46 -21.88 33.92
CA HIS A 514 -10.07 -22.15 34.31
C HIS A 514 -9.02 -21.46 33.40
N THR A 515 -8.24 -20.59 34.05
CA THR A 515 -6.77 -20.39 33.96
C THR A 515 -6.05 -20.42 32.60
N ALA A 516 -5.50 -19.26 32.24
CA ALA A 516 -4.60 -19.04 31.11
C ALA A 516 -3.20 -19.68 31.28
N PRO A 517 -2.58 -20.19 30.21
CA PRO A 517 -1.15 -20.34 30.11
C PRO A 517 -0.53 -19.20 29.29
N VAL A 518 0.54 -18.63 29.84
CA VAL A 518 1.45 -17.69 29.17
C VAL A 518 2.19 -18.44 28.07
N GLY A 519 1.92 -18.09 26.81
CA GLY A 519 2.65 -18.55 25.64
C GLY A 519 3.44 -17.39 25.04
N GLY A 520 4.77 -17.46 25.14
CA GLY A 520 5.68 -16.46 24.58
C GLY A 520 5.70 -16.53 23.05
N SER A 521 5.33 -15.43 22.40
CA SER A 521 5.61 -15.19 20.99
C SER A 521 7.00 -14.61 20.85
N SER A 522 7.88 -15.31 20.14
CA SER A 522 9.18 -14.81 19.70
C SER A 522 8.97 -13.89 18.48
N SER A 523 8.61 -12.63 18.72
CA SER A 523 8.66 -11.59 17.70
C SER A 523 10.13 -11.25 17.39
N PRO A 524 10.54 -11.14 16.12
CA PRO A 524 11.84 -10.59 15.77
C PRO A 524 11.94 -9.16 16.28
N GLN A 525 13.05 -8.84 16.95
CA GLN A 525 13.29 -7.56 17.61
C GLN A 525 13.27 -6.43 16.57
N PHE A 526 12.18 -5.66 16.56
CA PHE A 526 11.90 -4.56 15.63
C PHE A 526 12.94 -3.44 15.67
N LEU A 527 13.73 -3.32 16.76
CA LEU A 527 14.78 -2.31 16.91
C LEU A 527 15.79 -2.70 18.01
N THR A 528 17.03 -3.00 17.65
CA THR A 528 18.16 -2.65 18.53
C THR A 528 18.99 -1.59 17.82
N PRO A 529 19.22 -0.41 18.44
CA PRO A 529 20.23 0.52 17.97
C PRO A 529 21.57 -0.20 17.85
N GLU A 530 22.34 0.09 16.80
CA GLU A 530 23.72 -0.37 16.70
C GLU A 530 24.49 0.14 17.93
N LEU A 531 24.90 -0.77 18.82
CA LEU A 531 25.94 -0.46 19.80
C LEU A 531 27.25 -0.31 19.03
N PRO A 532 27.95 0.84 19.08
CA PRO A 532 29.27 0.95 18.51
C PRO A 532 30.19 -0.04 19.25
N GLY A 533 30.83 -0.93 18.48
CA GLY A 533 31.70 -1.98 18.99
C GLY A 533 32.79 -1.43 19.90
N ALA A 534 32.64 -1.66 21.21
CA ALA A 534 33.66 -1.36 22.18
C ALA A 534 34.78 -2.41 22.10
N SER A 535 35.96 -1.92 21.78
CA SER A 535 37.28 -2.51 21.87
C SER A 535 37.45 -3.48 23.06
N ARG A 536 37.64 -4.76 22.73
CA ARG A 536 38.68 -5.67 23.22
C ARG A 536 39.41 -5.24 24.52
N ALA A 537 39.12 -5.89 25.65
CA ALA A 537 40.12 -6.27 26.66
C ALA A 537 39.52 -7.23 27.71
N GLY A 538 40.25 -8.29 28.07
CA GLY A 538 39.91 -9.07 29.27
C GLY A 538 40.53 -10.46 29.38
N ARG A 539 41.88 -10.56 29.41
CA ARG A 539 42.58 -11.76 29.90
C ARG A 539 43.61 -11.33 30.95
N GLY A 540 43.47 -11.89 32.16
CA GLY A 540 44.42 -11.76 33.29
C GLY A 540 44.21 -10.50 34.12
N GLY A 541 44.37 -10.49 35.44
CA GLY A 541 44.87 -11.47 36.39
C GLY A 541 44.83 -10.81 37.78
N ALA A 542 44.71 -11.64 38.81
CA ALA A 542 44.58 -11.23 40.20
C ALA A 542 45.79 -10.44 40.73
N THR A 543 45.56 -9.43 41.56
CA THR A 543 46.41 -9.12 42.73
C THR A 543 45.64 -8.30 43.78
N ARG A 544 46.01 -8.60 45.02
CA ARG A 544 45.50 -8.10 46.30
C ARG A 544 45.87 -6.63 46.56
N GLY A 545 45.03 -5.91 47.28
CA GLY A 545 45.38 -4.62 47.90
C GLY A 545 44.41 -4.23 49.00
N ARG A 546 44.94 -4.07 50.23
CA ARG A 546 44.26 -3.80 51.51
C ARG A 546 43.98 -2.32 51.75
N GLY A 547 42.94 -2.06 52.55
CA GLY A 547 42.82 -0.91 53.46
C GLY A 547 42.18 0.34 52.86
N SER A 548 41.57 1.26 53.60
CA SER A 548 41.23 1.38 55.02
C SER A 548 40.35 2.63 55.17
N THR A 549 39.30 2.54 55.99
CA THR A 549 38.72 3.57 56.88
C THR A 549 38.36 4.99 56.40
N ARG A 550 37.06 5.29 56.61
CA ARG A 550 36.46 6.45 57.33
C ARG A 550 36.80 7.90 56.92
N GLY A 551 35.75 8.71 56.79
CA GLY A 551 35.80 10.14 57.12
C GLY A 551 34.64 10.96 56.56
N ALA A 552 33.65 11.26 57.41
CA ALA A 552 32.68 12.33 57.20
C ALA A 552 33.33 13.71 57.42
N THR A 553 32.83 14.78 56.79
CA THR A 553 32.44 16.08 57.40
C THR A 553 32.22 17.20 56.36
N THR A 554 31.01 17.77 56.38
CA THR A 554 30.63 19.20 56.41
C THR A 554 31.59 20.30 55.87
N GLY A 555 31.02 21.18 55.03
CA GLY A 555 30.82 22.59 55.41
C GLY A 555 31.45 23.72 54.58
N SER A 556 30.66 24.79 54.41
CA SER A 556 31.03 26.22 54.18
C SER A 556 31.47 26.66 52.78
N LYS A 557 31.27 27.90 52.30
CA LYS A 557 30.36 29.06 52.53
C LYS A 557 30.94 30.19 51.65
N ARG A 558 30.10 30.93 50.89
CA ARG A 558 30.23 32.34 50.43
C ARG A 558 31.44 32.70 49.53
N THR A 559 31.36 33.62 48.56
CA THR A 559 31.00 35.04 48.69
C THR A 559 30.50 35.66 47.38
N ALA A 560 29.68 36.70 47.53
CA ALA A 560 29.23 37.62 46.50
C ALA A 560 30.20 38.82 46.37
N SER A 561 30.19 39.49 45.21
CA SER A 561 30.66 40.87 45.03
C SER A 561 29.84 41.55 43.92
N LEU A 562 29.54 42.83 44.14
CA LEU A 562 28.58 43.72 43.50
C LEU A 562 29.31 44.98 43.00
N GLY A 563 28.74 45.63 41.97
CA GLY A 563 28.89 47.07 41.65
C GLY A 563 29.83 47.38 40.48
N GLY A 564 29.58 48.33 39.56
CA GLY A 564 28.54 49.34 39.30
C GLY A 564 28.78 49.91 37.87
N ALA A 565 27.78 50.24 37.06
CA ALA A 565 27.06 51.51 36.92
C ALA A 565 27.75 52.60 36.04
N GLN A 566 26.93 53.25 35.19
CA GLN A 566 27.13 54.47 34.37
C GLN A 566 27.87 54.31 33.02
N ASP A 567 27.53 54.96 31.90
CA ASP A 567 26.56 56.02 31.57
C ASP A 567 26.30 56.04 30.03
N SER A 568 25.16 56.59 29.63
CA SER A 568 24.71 56.95 28.25
C SER A 568 25.58 58.08 27.60
N PRO A 569 25.43 58.54 26.31
CA PRO A 569 24.15 58.73 25.59
C PRO A 569 24.09 58.80 24.02
N ARG A 570 22.84 58.85 23.54
CA ARG A 570 22.22 59.70 22.47
C ARG A 570 22.68 59.67 20.99
N GLY A 571 21.66 59.44 20.14
CA GLY A 571 21.29 60.23 18.94
C GLY A 571 21.56 59.53 17.61
N SER A 572 20.66 59.47 16.61
CA SER A 572 19.84 60.56 16.08
C SER A 572 18.75 60.08 15.09
N LYS A 573 17.77 60.97 14.88
CA LYS A 573 16.53 60.91 14.08
C LYS A 573 16.69 60.87 12.55
N LYS A 574 15.68 60.29 11.86
CA LYS A 574 15.00 60.75 10.59
C LYS A 574 13.90 59.71 10.30
N LYS A 575 12.56 59.92 10.24
CA LYS A 575 11.57 60.93 9.83
C LYS A 575 11.26 61.00 8.32
N ARG A 576 10.00 60.62 8.01
CA ARG A 576 9.09 60.94 6.87
C ARG A 576 9.35 60.20 5.53
N ALA A 577 8.34 59.84 4.72
CA ALA A 577 7.04 60.48 4.49
C ALA A 577 5.92 59.50 4.03
N ARG A 578 4.67 59.97 4.14
CA ARG A 578 3.41 59.45 3.56
C ARG A 578 3.33 59.71 2.04
N GLY A 579 2.45 58.97 1.35
CA GLY A 579 1.72 59.53 0.20
C GLY A 579 0.90 58.52 -0.61
N ALA A 580 -0.41 58.81 -0.71
CA ALA A 580 -1.46 58.27 -1.59
C ALA A 580 -2.00 56.87 -1.27
#